data_AF-A0A177NEH2-F1
#
_entry.id   AF-A0A177NEH2-F1
#
_cell.length_a   1.000
_cell.length_b   1.000
_cell.length_c   1.000
_cell.angle_alpha   90.00
_cell.angle_beta   90.00
_cell.angle_gamma   90.00
#
_symmetry.space_group_name_H-M   'P 1'
#
loop_
_entity.id
_entity.type
_entity.pdbx_description
1 polymer ?
#
loop_
_entity_poly.entity_id
_entity_poly.type
_entity_poly.pdbx_seq_one_letter_code
_entity_poly.pdbx_strand_id
1 'polypeptide(L)'
;MGFIDLSGGLGRHFGSIGLAVEEINTRLTLSAAETLTVVGPETERAGRCLGQLCARLGVSDRLRLALETVIPEHIGLGSGTQMSLAVGAALSRFYGLGLTVRDIALLSERGARSGIGIGIFEKGGLVVDGGRGPETKTPPLIAQMPIPDHWRFILVFDQRGQGLHGEQEISAFSRLPPFPQASAERLCYLLLMQGLPALAEQDLPRFGAVITELQRAVGEHFAPVQGGIFTSPDVAAAMTMLEKAGAVAIGQTSWGPTGFCAVESPRRAAELVQALESQFAQSPLSFLVASARNQPACLISDELA
;
A
#
# COMPACT_ATOMS: atom_id res chain seq x y z
N MET A 1 -4.04 2.53 -3.87
CA MET A 1 -4.83 3.09 -4.99
C MET A 1 -5.57 4.36 -4.60
N GLY A 2 -5.76 4.69 -3.32
CA GLY A 2 -6.11 6.06 -2.91
C GLY A 2 -7.39 6.14 -2.08
N PHE A 3 -7.75 7.37 -1.74
CA PHE A 3 -8.98 7.71 -1.01
C PHE A 3 -10.13 7.97 -1.98
N ILE A 4 -11.35 7.70 -1.53
CA ILE A 4 -12.60 7.87 -2.27
C ILE A 4 -13.31 9.14 -1.78
N ASP A 5 -13.32 9.38 -0.47
CA ASP A 5 -13.96 10.53 0.16
C ASP A 5 -13.08 11.18 1.25
N LEU A 6 -12.35 12.23 0.88
CA LEU A 6 -11.59 13.05 1.83
C LEU A 6 -12.44 14.14 2.51
N SER A 7 -13.67 14.37 2.05
CA SER A 7 -14.49 15.52 2.44
C SER A 7 -15.00 15.43 3.87
N GLY A 8 -15.31 14.22 4.35
CA GLY A 8 -15.92 14.06 5.67
C GLY A 8 -17.39 14.46 5.75
N GLY A 9 -18.02 14.83 4.63
CA GLY A 9 -19.33 15.52 4.60
C GLY A 9 -20.47 14.74 5.26
N LEU A 10 -20.33 13.41 5.37
CA LEU A 10 -21.31 12.52 5.99
C LEU A 10 -20.93 12.08 7.43
N GLY A 11 -20.00 12.79 8.07
CA GLY A 11 -19.47 12.40 9.39
C GLY A 11 -18.55 11.18 9.34
N ARG A 12 -18.08 10.83 8.14
CA ARG A 12 -17.08 9.77 7.91
C ARG A 12 -16.03 10.25 6.92
N HIS A 13 -14.77 9.96 7.22
CA HIS A 13 -13.62 10.36 6.39
C HIS A 13 -12.95 9.18 5.71
N PHE A 14 -12.24 9.50 4.63
CA PHE A 14 -11.33 8.66 3.85
C PHE A 14 -12.03 7.72 2.88
N GLY A 15 -12.45 6.54 3.32
CA GLY A 15 -12.90 5.46 2.43
C GLY A 15 -11.83 5.11 1.39
N SER A 16 -11.12 4.00 1.54
CA SER A 16 -9.93 3.75 0.71
C SER A 16 -10.11 2.54 -0.20
N ILE A 17 -9.32 2.50 -1.27
CA ILE A 17 -9.11 1.33 -2.11
C ILE A 17 -7.61 1.03 -2.28
N GLY A 18 -7.28 -0.25 -2.32
CA GLY A 18 -5.94 -0.73 -2.62
C GLY A 18 -5.88 -2.23 -2.82
N LEU A 19 -4.72 -2.71 -3.25
CA LEU A 19 -4.48 -4.12 -3.50
C LEU A 19 -3.13 -4.56 -2.97
N ALA A 20 -3.01 -5.86 -2.76
CA ALA A 20 -1.76 -6.52 -2.41
C ALA A 20 -0.98 -6.89 -3.67
N VAL A 21 0.33 -6.62 -3.68
CA VAL A 21 1.28 -7.09 -4.70
C VAL A 21 2.25 -8.10 -4.07
N GLU A 22 2.76 -9.03 -4.86
CA GLU A 22 3.57 -10.16 -4.35
C GLU A 22 5.06 -9.82 -4.24
N GLU A 23 5.63 -9.17 -5.26
CA GLU A 23 7.08 -9.05 -5.48
C GLU A 23 7.76 -7.99 -4.61
N ILE A 24 6.99 -7.25 -3.81
CA ILE A 24 7.50 -6.28 -2.83
C ILE A 24 6.84 -6.53 -1.48
N ASN A 25 7.55 -7.26 -0.63
CA ASN A 25 7.02 -7.82 0.61
C ASN A 25 8.01 -7.68 1.78
N THR A 26 7.49 -7.90 2.99
CA THR A 26 8.30 -8.04 4.21
C THR A 26 8.30 -9.51 4.62
N ARG A 27 9.47 -10.13 4.63
CA ARG A 27 9.68 -11.50 5.11
C ARG A 27 10.67 -11.49 6.26
N LEU A 28 10.25 -12.06 7.38
CA LEU A 28 11.04 -12.11 8.60
C LEU A 28 10.86 -13.43 9.33
N THR A 29 11.87 -13.78 10.12
CA THR A 29 11.89 -14.93 11.01
C THR A 29 12.20 -14.44 12.41
N LEU A 30 11.38 -14.84 13.38
CA LEU A 30 11.56 -14.53 14.79
C LEU A 30 11.90 -15.82 15.55
N SER A 31 12.99 -15.80 16.31
CA SER A 31 13.43 -16.95 17.13
C SER A 31 13.90 -16.48 18.51
N ALA A 32 14.04 -17.41 19.46
CA ALA A 32 14.66 -17.12 20.75
C ALA A 32 16.14 -16.72 20.59
N ALA A 33 16.65 -15.88 21.49
CA ALA A 33 18.07 -15.55 21.64
C ALA A 33 18.39 -15.15 23.08
N GLU A 34 19.67 -15.09 23.48
CA GLU A 34 20.04 -14.61 24.82
C GLU A 34 19.86 -13.09 24.98
N THR A 35 20.07 -12.36 23.88
CA THR A 35 19.95 -10.90 23.77
C THR A 35 19.22 -10.52 22.49
N LEU A 36 18.62 -9.33 22.47
CA LEU A 36 17.96 -8.81 21.28
C LEU A 36 18.97 -8.67 20.14
N THR A 37 18.74 -9.41 19.05
CA THR A 37 19.56 -9.34 17.84
C THR A 37 18.68 -9.14 16.61
N VAL A 38 19.04 -8.18 15.76
CA VAL A 38 18.32 -7.90 14.52
C VAL A 38 19.31 -7.95 13.36
N VAL A 39 19.02 -8.76 12.36
CA VAL A 39 19.89 -8.98 11.19
C VAL A 39 19.08 -8.84 9.90
N GLY A 40 19.75 -8.46 8.81
CA GLY A 40 19.11 -8.25 7.50
C GLY A 40 19.03 -6.77 7.11
N PRO A 41 18.18 -6.41 6.13
CA PRO A 41 17.99 -5.00 5.74
C PRO A 41 17.23 -4.22 6.80
N GLU A 42 17.50 -2.91 6.89
CA GLU A 42 16.77 -1.96 7.75
C GLU A 42 16.64 -2.37 9.24
N THR A 43 17.72 -2.94 9.80
CA THR A 43 17.75 -3.48 11.17
C THR A 43 17.33 -2.48 12.25
N GLU A 44 17.71 -1.20 12.12
CA GLU A 44 17.37 -0.17 13.10
C GLU A 44 15.85 0.05 13.19
N ARG A 45 15.18 0.14 12.04
CA ARG A 45 13.72 0.31 11.97
C ARG A 45 13.00 -0.91 12.54
N ALA A 46 13.39 -2.09 12.11
CA ALA A 46 12.77 -3.33 12.57
C ALA A 46 13.01 -3.54 14.07
N GLY A 47 14.21 -3.25 14.57
CA GLY A 47 14.57 -3.30 15.99
C GLY A 47 13.76 -2.33 16.84
N ARG A 48 13.58 -1.08 16.38
CA ARG A 48 12.67 -0.12 17.04
C ARG A 48 11.24 -0.64 17.10
N CYS A 49 10.72 -1.16 15.98
CA CYS A 49 9.37 -1.71 15.90
C CYS A 49 9.20 -2.90 16.86
N LEU A 50 10.16 -3.83 16.89
CA LEU A 50 10.17 -4.99 17.76
C LEU A 50 10.21 -4.57 19.24
N GLY A 51 11.15 -3.70 19.62
CA GLY A 51 11.28 -3.24 21.01
C GLY A 51 10.02 -2.52 21.51
N GLN A 52 9.43 -1.64 20.68
CA GLN A 52 8.17 -0.96 21.01
C GLN A 52 7.01 -1.94 21.22
N LEU A 53 6.89 -2.95 20.35
CA LEU A 53 5.84 -3.96 20.47
C LEU A 53 6.07 -4.88 21.68
N CYS A 54 7.29 -5.33 21.94
CA CYS A 54 7.61 -6.11 23.14
C CYS A 54 7.25 -5.34 24.41
N ALA A 55 7.61 -4.05 24.49
CA ALA A 55 7.29 -3.20 25.62
C ALA A 55 5.77 -3.03 25.82
N ARG A 56 5.01 -2.78 24.74
CA ARG A 56 3.54 -2.66 24.80
C ARG A 56 2.85 -3.96 25.16
N LEU A 57 3.40 -5.10 24.75
CA LEU A 57 2.86 -6.43 25.01
C LEU A 57 3.30 -7.01 26.37
N GLY A 58 4.29 -6.39 27.03
CA GLY A 58 4.84 -6.89 28.29
C GLY A 58 5.59 -8.22 28.13
N VAL A 59 6.18 -8.48 26.96
CA VAL A 59 6.92 -9.72 26.67
C VAL A 59 8.43 -9.47 26.57
N SER A 60 9.22 -10.53 26.69
CA SER A 60 10.68 -10.43 26.58
C SER A 60 11.13 -10.01 25.17
N ASP A 61 12.22 -9.27 25.09
CA ASP A 61 12.92 -8.92 23.85
C ASP A 61 14.15 -9.80 23.60
N ARG A 62 14.33 -10.89 24.37
CA ARG A 62 15.36 -11.93 24.18
C ARG A 62 15.09 -12.76 22.94
N LEU A 63 15.20 -12.09 21.80
CA LEU A 63 14.73 -12.55 20.50
C LEU A 63 15.77 -12.23 19.44
N ARG A 64 15.85 -13.10 18.44
CA ARG A 64 16.51 -12.82 17.18
C ARG A 64 15.45 -12.57 16.12
N LEU A 65 15.54 -11.41 15.47
CA LEU A 65 14.73 -11.04 14.30
C LEU A 65 15.62 -11.02 13.06
N ALA A 66 15.41 -11.97 12.15
CA ALA A 66 16.09 -12.01 10.86
C ALA A 66 15.15 -11.51 9.77
N LEU A 67 15.54 -10.47 9.04
CA LEU A 67 14.79 -9.93 7.91
C LEU A 67 15.42 -10.46 6.62
N GLU A 68 14.62 -11.10 5.78
CA GLU A 68 15.05 -11.56 4.47
C GLU A 68 14.73 -10.50 3.41
N THR A 69 13.53 -9.93 3.48
CA THR A 69 13.07 -8.85 2.59
C THR A 69 12.26 -7.83 3.39
N VAL A 70 12.30 -6.57 2.95
CA VAL A 70 11.51 -5.48 3.52
C VAL A 70 10.97 -4.60 2.40
N ILE A 71 9.77 -4.06 2.60
CA ILE A 71 9.27 -2.99 1.74
C ILE A 71 10.03 -1.69 2.10
N PRO A 72 10.68 -1.01 1.13
CA PRO A 72 11.40 0.23 1.36
C PRO A 72 10.53 1.34 1.98
N GLU A 73 11.18 2.26 2.68
CA GLU A 73 10.52 3.41 3.28
C GLU A 73 10.15 4.51 2.28
N HIS A 74 9.08 5.25 2.60
CA HIS A 74 8.74 6.51 1.96
C HIS A 74 8.51 6.46 0.44
N ILE A 75 8.18 5.28 -0.10
CA ILE A 75 7.80 5.05 -1.50
C ILE A 75 6.30 4.79 -1.70
N GLY A 76 5.46 5.07 -0.70
CA GLY A 76 4.01 4.98 -0.83
C GLY A 76 3.40 3.58 -0.79
N LEU A 77 4.18 2.54 -0.47
CA LEU A 77 3.76 1.12 -0.42
C LEU A 77 3.37 0.59 0.97
N GLY A 78 3.15 1.48 1.94
CA GLY A 78 2.64 1.08 3.26
C GLY A 78 3.63 0.28 4.12
N SER A 79 4.94 0.44 3.90
CA SER A 79 5.99 -0.34 4.57
C SER A 79 5.93 -0.31 6.10
N GLY A 80 5.64 0.85 6.69
CA GLY A 80 5.49 0.97 8.15
C GLY A 80 4.34 0.12 8.69
N THR A 81 3.21 0.05 7.98
CA THR A 81 2.08 -0.82 8.39
C THR A 81 2.46 -2.29 8.23
N GLN A 82 3.03 -2.68 7.08
CA GLN A 82 3.40 -4.07 6.83
C GLN A 82 4.47 -4.57 7.80
N MET A 83 5.48 -3.76 8.13
CA MET A 83 6.49 -4.10 9.13
C MET A 83 5.87 -4.32 10.52
N SER A 84 5.03 -3.38 10.98
CA SER A 84 4.39 -3.49 12.29
C SER A 84 3.47 -4.70 12.40
N LEU A 85 2.70 -5.00 11.36
CA LEU A 85 1.83 -6.17 11.32
C LEU A 85 2.63 -7.48 11.27
N ALA A 86 3.70 -7.55 10.46
CA ALA A 86 4.55 -8.74 10.37
C ALA A 86 5.25 -9.05 11.70
N VAL A 87 5.87 -8.04 12.33
CA VAL A 87 6.55 -8.21 13.63
C VAL A 87 5.54 -8.55 14.72
N GLY A 88 4.40 -7.86 14.78
CA GLY A 88 3.37 -8.14 15.78
C GLY A 88 2.72 -9.51 15.61
N ALA A 89 2.52 -9.97 14.38
CA ALA A 89 2.00 -11.30 14.10
C ALA A 89 2.99 -12.40 14.50
N ALA A 90 4.28 -12.20 14.21
CA ALA A 90 5.34 -13.10 14.67
C ALA A 90 5.43 -13.15 16.20
N LEU A 91 5.37 -12.00 16.89
CA LEU A 91 5.35 -11.94 18.36
C LEU A 91 4.12 -12.62 18.96
N SER A 92 2.94 -12.34 18.41
CA SER A 92 1.68 -12.96 18.85
C SER A 92 1.75 -14.48 18.75
N ARG A 93 2.31 -15.00 17.64
CA ARG A 93 2.50 -16.43 17.42
C ARG A 93 3.56 -17.01 18.36
N PHE A 94 4.71 -16.35 18.47
CA PHE A 94 5.86 -16.80 19.28
C PHE A 94 5.52 -16.90 20.77
N TYR A 95 4.80 -15.92 21.30
CA TYR A 95 4.41 -15.88 22.72
C TYR A 95 3.01 -16.44 22.99
N GLY A 96 2.28 -16.92 21.98
CA GLY A 96 0.93 -17.48 22.14
C GLY A 96 -0.11 -16.47 22.63
N LEU A 97 -0.01 -15.20 22.19
CA LEU A 97 -0.84 -14.10 22.70
C LEU A 97 -2.27 -14.06 22.15
N GLY A 98 -2.54 -14.79 21.06
CA GLY A 98 -3.88 -14.86 20.46
C GLY A 98 -4.39 -13.54 19.85
N LEU A 99 -3.50 -12.60 19.54
CA LEU A 99 -3.87 -11.30 18.97
C LEU A 99 -4.35 -11.44 17.53
N THR A 100 -5.42 -10.73 17.19
CA THR A 100 -5.83 -10.55 15.79
C THR A 100 -4.96 -9.51 15.08
N VAL A 101 -5.00 -9.49 13.74
CA VAL A 101 -4.32 -8.45 12.95
C VAL A 101 -4.79 -7.05 13.34
N ARG A 102 -6.07 -6.89 13.67
CA ARG A 102 -6.63 -5.60 14.10
C ARG A 102 -6.15 -5.18 15.49
N ASP A 103 -5.97 -6.13 16.40
CA ASP A 103 -5.37 -5.84 17.71
C ASP A 103 -3.94 -5.34 17.54
N ILE A 104 -3.16 -6.03 16.70
CA ILE A 104 -1.79 -5.61 16.36
C ILE A 104 -1.79 -4.23 15.70
N ALA A 105 -2.70 -3.97 14.76
CA ALA A 105 -2.83 -2.67 14.11
C ALA A 105 -3.12 -1.55 15.13
N LEU A 106 -4.03 -1.77 16.08
CA LEU A 106 -4.34 -0.81 17.13
C LEU A 106 -3.15 -0.58 18.07
N LEU A 107 -2.49 -1.66 18.49
CA LEU A 107 -1.30 -1.60 19.34
C LEU A 107 -0.14 -0.87 18.67
N SER A 108 -0.04 -0.93 17.34
CA SER A 108 0.97 -0.25 16.54
C SER A 108 0.51 1.08 15.93
N GLU A 109 -0.64 1.61 16.38
CA GLU A 109 -1.22 2.89 15.94
C GLU A 109 -1.40 2.99 14.41
N ARG A 110 -1.71 1.85 13.78
CA ARG A 110 -2.02 1.75 12.35
C ARG A 110 -3.53 1.86 12.12
N GLY A 111 -3.90 2.31 10.92
CA GLY A 111 -5.31 2.49 10.55
C GLY A 111 -5.91 3.85 10.89
N ALA A 112 -5.09 4.85 11.23
CA ALA A 112 -5.56 6.20 11.57
C ALA A 112 -6.29 6.93 10.42
N ARG A 113 -6.02 6.53 9.17
CA ARG A 113 -6.68 7.09 7.97
C ARG A 113 -7.26 5.99 7.07
N SER A 114 -6.45 4.99 6.77
CA SER A 114 -6.78 3.91 5.82
C SER A 114 -6.63 2.53 6.46
N GLY A 115 -7.58 1.63 6.16
CA GLY A 115 -7.57 0.22 6.54
C GLY A 115 -6.94 -0.69 5.49
N ILE A 116 -6.49 -0.17 4.35
CA ILE A 116 -5.96 -0.98 3.23
C ILE A 116 -4.80 -1.87 3.66
N GLY A 117 -3.78 -1.30 4.31
CA GLY A 117 -2.61 -2.07 4.75
C GLY A 117 -2.96 -3.21 5.71
N ILE A 118 -3.98 -2.99 6.55
CA ILE A 118 -4.52 -4.00 7.47
C ILE A 118 -5.26 -5.06 6.66
N GLY A 119 -6.17 -4.65 5.77
CA GLY A 119 -6.99 -5.58 5.01
C GLY A 119 -6.24 -6.45 4.02
N ILE A 120 -5.23 -5.91 3.34
CA ILE A 120 -4.39 -6.71 2.45
C ILE A 120 -3.54 -7.73 3.23
N PHE A 121 -3.13 -7.40 4.46
CA PHE A 121 -2.46 -8.36 5.35
C PHE A 121 -3.44 -9.46 5.82
N GLU A 122 -4.69 -9.08 6.14
CA GLU A 122 -5.73 -10.02 6.60
C GLU A 122 -6.26 -10.95 5.50
N LYS A 123 -6.31 -10.49 4.25
CA LYS A 123 -7.10 -11.15 3.19
C LYS A 123 -6.39 -11.28 1.84
N GLY A 124 -5.41 -10.43 1.54
CA GLY A 124 -4.89 -10.26 0.18
C GLY A 124 -5.94 -9.74 -0.81
N GLY A 125 -5.56 -9.71 -2.08
CA GLY A 125 -6.39 -9.25 -3.20
C GLY A 125 -6.57 -7.74 -3.21
N LEU A 126 -7.67 -7.30 -3.82
CA LEU A 126 -8.15 -5.92 -3.74
C LEU A 126 -9.09 -5.78 -2.55
N VAL A 127 -8.92 -4.70 -1.78
CA VAL A 127 -9.76 -4.38 -0.63
C VAL A 127 -10.26 -2.94 -0.71
N VAL A 128 -11.47 -2.73 -0.21
CA VAL A 128 -12.07 -1.41 -0.01
C VAL A 128 -12.44 -1.27 1.46
N ASP A 129 -12.06 -0.16 2.07
CA ASP A 129 -12.47 0.19 3.43
C ASP A 129 -13.55 1.27 3.45
N GLY A 130 -14.39 1.24 4.49
CA GLY A 130 -15.47 2.20 4.69
C GLY A 130 -15.04 3.47 5.44
N GLY A 131 -13.74 3.77 5.50
CA GLY A 131 -13.22 4.95 6.17
C GLY A 131 -13.45 4.96 7.69
N ARG A 132 -13.42 6.15 8.28
CA ARG A 132 -13.54 6.36 9.73
C ARG A 132 -14.74 7.21 10.10
N GLY A 133 -15.59 6.69 10.96
CA GLY A 133 -16.56 7.47 11.74
C GLY A 133 -16.08 7.70 13.18
N PRO A 134 -16.90 8.35 14.03
CA PRO A 134 -16.53 8.75 15.39
C PRO A 134 -15.97 7.61 16.26
N GLU A 135 -16.62 6.44 16.21
CA GLU A 135 -16.27 5.27 17.03
C GLU A 135 -15.38 4.26 16.30
N THR A 136 -14.91 4.59 15.10
CA THR A 136 -14.11 3.64 14.31
C THR A 136 -12.72 3.48 14.91
N LYS A 137 -12.39 2.29 15.44
CA LYS A 137 -11.03 1.97 15.91
C LYS A 137 -10.08 1.76 14.73
N THR A 138 -10.43 0.82 13.84
CA THR A 138 -9.79 0.58 12.54
C THR A 138 -10.86 0.63 11.44
N PRO A 139 -10.57 1.17 10.24
CA PRO A 139 -11.54 1.19 9.16
C PRO A 139 -12.10 -0.21 8.85
N PRO A 140 -13.43 -0.37 8.73
CA PRO A 140 -14.03 -1.65 8.38
C PRO A 140 -13.74 -1.95 6.92
N LEU A 141 -13.43 -3.21 6.60
CA LEU A 141 -13.39 -3.66 5.21
C LEU A 141 -14.83 -3.87 4.74
N ILE A 142 -15.19 -3.27 3.63
CA ILE A 142 -16.54 -3.32 3.06
C ILE A 142 -16.58 -4.14 1.76
N ALA A 143 -15.43 -4.35 1.12
CA ALA A 143 -15.30 -5.28 0.00
C ALA A 143 -13.90 -5.91 0.00
N GLN A 144 -13.84 -7.16 -0.45
CA GLN A 144 -12.60 -7.86 -0.80
C GLN A 144 -12.86 -8.71 -2.04
N MET A 145 -11.94 -8.64 -3.00
CA MET A 145 -12.07 -9.33 -4.28
C MET A 145 -10.72 -9.86 -4.75
N PRO A 146 -10.66 -11.07 -5.35
CA PRO A 146 -9.45 -11.53 -6.00
C PRO A 146 -9.18 -10.71 -7.26
N ILE A 147 -7.91 -10.45 -7.54
CA ILE A 147 -7.43 -9.90 -8.80
C ILE A 147 -7.12 -11.06 -9.76
N PRO A 148 -7.50 -11.01 -11.05
CA PRO A 148 -7.15 -12.06 -12.00
C PRO A 148 -5.64 -12.30 -12.11
N ASP A 149 -5.21 -13.57 -12.03
CA ASP A 149 -3.79 -13.97 -11.96
C ASP A 149 -2.95 -13.57 -13.18
N HIS A 150 -3.59 -13.25 -14.31
CA HIS A 150 -2.91 -12.83 -15.53
C HIS A 150 -2.62 -11.31 -15.56
N TRP A 151 -3.32 -10.51 -14.75
CA TRP A 151 -3.03 -9.08 -14.67
C TRP A 151 -1.67 -8.84 -14.04
N ARG A 152 -0.97 -7.81 -14.52
CA ARG A 152 0.28 -7.34 -13.94
C ARG A 152 0.20 -5.86 -13.65
N PHE A 153 0.92 -5.47 -12.61
CA PHE A 153 1.10 -4.08 -12.21
C PHE A 153 2.53 -3.68 -12.47
N ILE A 154 2.75 -2.58 -13.19
CA ILE A 154 4.08 -2.03 -13.37
C ILE A 154 4.22 -0.91 -12.34
N LEU A 155 5.21 -1.03 -11.47
CA LEU A 155 5.60 0.00 -10.51
C LEU A 155 6.80 0.77 -11.06
N VAL A 156 6.71 2.10 -11.04
CA VAL A 156 7.76 3.01 -11.50
C VAL A 156 8.27 3.78 -10.29
N PHE A 157 9.51 3.52 -9.89
CA PHE A 157 10.15 4.17 -8.75
C PHE A 157 11.07 5.29 -9.23
N ASP A 158 11.17 6.37 -8.47
CA ASP A 158 12.22 7.39 -8.62
C ASP A 158 13.19 7.26 -7.44
N GLN A 159 14.43 6.89 -7.72
CA GLN A 159 15.44 6.64 -6.68
C GLN A 159 15.93 7.92 -5.98
N ARG A 160 15.60 9.12 -6.49
CA ARG A 160 15.92 10.40 -5.84
C ARG A 160 14.94 10.77 -4.72
N GLY A 161 13.70 10.30 -4.84
CA GLY A 161 12.58 10.86 -4.10
C GLY A 161 12.25 10.10 -2.82
N GLN A 162 11.96 10.85 -1.76
CA GLN A 162 11.14 10.38 -0.65
C GLN A 162 9.81 11.14 -0.73
N GLY A 163 8.68 10.42 -0.69
CA GLY A 163 7.37 11.06 -0.55
C GLY A 163 7.23 11.76 0.80
N LEU A 164 6.20 12.60 0.94
CA LEU A 164 5.91 13.26 2.23
C LEU A 164 5.62 12.20 3.32
N HIS A 165 6.20 12.37 4.51
CA HIS A 165 5.98 11.47 5.64
C HIS A 165 5.97 12.21 6.99
N GLY A 166 5.32 11.62 7.99
CA GLY A 166 5.34 12.11 9.37
C GLY A 166 4.78 13.53 9.52
N GLU A 167 5.53 14.40 10.21
CA GLU A 167 5.19 15.81 10.46
C GLU A 167 4.88 16.59 9.17
N GLN A 168 5.63 16.32 8.08
CA GLN A 168 5.41 16.98 6.80
C GLN A 168 4.07 16.58 6.18
N GLU A 169 3.65 15.33 6.37
CA GLU A 169 2.35 14.83 5.92
C GLU A 169 1.21 15.51 6.69
N ILE A 170 1.35 15.64 8.01
CA ILE A 170 0.36 16.32 8.87
C ILE A 170 0.21 17.79 8.47
N SER A 171 1.34 18.48 8.26
CA SER A 171 1.36 19.88 7.81
C SER A 171 0.85 20.07 6.38
N ALA A 172 1.08 19.08 5.49
CA ALA A 172 0.49 19.11 4.16
C ALA A 172 -1.03 18.96 4.22
N PHE A 173 -1.55 17.99 4.99
CA PHE A 173 -2.99 17.78 5.15
C PHE A 173 -3.71 19.02 5.69
N SER A 174 -3.14 19.75 6.65
CA SER A 174 -3.77 20.95 7.21
C SER A 174 -3.86 22.13 6.25
N ARG A 175 -3.08 22.12 5.16
CA ARG A 175 -3.05 23.16 4.13
C ARG A 175 -3.91 22.86 2.91
N LEU A 176 -4.47 21.66 2.83
CA LEU A 176 -5.31 21.26 1.71
C LEU A 176 -6.67 21.98 1.77
N PRO A 177 -7.23 22.39 0.63
CA PRO A 177 -8.62 22.83 0.61
C PRO A 177 -9.53 21.65 0.99
N PRO A 178 -10.80 21.89 1.38
CA PRO A 178 -11.77 20.81 1.52
C PRO A 178 -11.90 20.02 0.20
N PHE A 179 -11.97 18.69 0.31
CA PHE A 179 -12.22 17.86 -0.87
C PHE A 179 -13.67 18.07 -1.37
N PRO A 180 -13.89 18.33 -2.67
CA PRO A 180 -15.24 18.60 -3.16
C PRO A 180 -16.17 17.41 -2.97
N GLN A 181 -17.34 17.64 -2.36
CA GLN A 181 -18.36 16.59 -2.16
C GLN A 181 -18.77 15.93 -3.47
N ALA A 182 -18.99 16.71 -4.54
CA ALA A 182 -19.35 16.18 -5.85
C ALA A 182 -18.29 15.22 -6.43
N SER A 183 -17.01 15.45 -6.12
CA SER A 183 -15.93 14.52 -6.48
C SER A 183 -16.07 13.22 -5.69
N ALA A 184 -16.28 13.29 -4.37
CA ALA A 184 -16.47 12.09 -3.55
C ALA A 184 -17.69 11.27 -4.00
N GLU A 185 -18.84 11.92 -4.26
CA GLU A 185 -20.06 11.28 -4.76
C GLU A 185 -19.81 10.55 -6.09
N ARG A 186 -19.15 11.24 -7.04
CA ARG A 186 -18.79 10.66 -8.33
C ARG A 186 -17.85 9.46 -8.18
N LEU A 187 -16.81 9.57 -7.36
CA LEU A 187 -15.84 8.49 -7.14
C LEU A 187 -16.49 7.27 -6.47
N CYS A 188 -17.34 7.48 -5.46
CA CYS A 188 -18.15 6.43 -4.85
C CYS A 188 -19.05 5.74 -5.89
N TYR A 189 -19.76 6.51 -6.70
CA TYR A 189 -20.65 5.99 -7.74
C TYR A 189 -19.87 5.18 -8.79
N LEU A 190 -18.77 5.71 -9.32
CA LEU A 190 -17.94 5.02 -10.30
C LEU A 190 -17.31 3.75 -9.74
N LEU A 191 -16.79 3.79 -8.51
CA LEU A 191 -16.21 2.61 -7.89
C LEU A 191 -17.25 1.51 -7.69
N LEU A 192 -18.40 1.85 -7.13
CA LEU A 192 -19.45 0.87 -6.83
C LEU A 192 -20.14 0.33 -8.08
N MET A 193 -20.45 1.20 -9.04
CA MET A 193 -21.24 0.84 -10.22
C MET A 193 -20.43 0.44 -11.45
N GLN A 194 -19.11 0.68 -11.46
CA GLN A 194 -18.24 0.29 -12.58
C GLN A 194 -16.95 -0.40 -12.12
N GLY A 195 -16.21 0.17 -11.17
CA GLY A 195 -14.90 -0.36 -10.78
C GLY A 195 -14.96 -1.77 -10.22
N LEU A 196 -15.77 -1.99 -9.17
CA LEU A 196 -15.91 -3.31 -8.54
C LEU A 196 -16.58 -4.33 -9.48
N PRO A 197 -17.67 -4.01 -10.22
CA PRO A 197 -18.22 -4.91 -11.24
C PRO A 197 -17.20 -5.29 -12.32
N ALA A 198 -16.45 -4.33 -12.85
CA ALA A 198 -15.42 -4.60 -13.87
C ALA A 198 -14.34 -5.55 -13.35
N LEU A 199 -13.93 -5.44 -12.09
CA LEU A 199 -13.03 -6.41 -11.48
C LEU A 199 -13.67 -7.81 -11.39
N ALA A 200 -14.94 -7.91 -10.95
CA ALA A 200 -15.66 -9.18 -10.88
C ALA A 200 -15.77 -9.88 -12.25
N GLU A 201 -15.98 -9.07 -13.29
CA GLU A 201 -16.11 -9.51 -14.69
C GLU A 201 -14.76 -9.63 -15.41
N GLN A 202 -13.65 -9.33 -14.73
CA GLN A 202 -12.28 -9.34 -15.28
C GLN A 202 -12.08 -8.38 -16.47
N ASP A 203 -12.83 -7.28 -16.51
CA ASP A 203 -12.71 -6.20 -17.48
C ASP A 203 -11.64 -5.18 -17.01
N LEU A 204 -10.39 -5.48 -17.35
CA LEU A 204 -9.24 -4.63 -16.99
C LEU A 204 -9.38 -3.19 -17.51
N PRO A 205 -9.75 -2.92 -18.78
CA PRO A 205 -9.92 -1.57 -19.27
C PRO A 205 -10.92 -0.73 -18.47
N ARG A 206 -12.11 -1.28 -18.15
CA ARG A 206 -13.12 -0.55 -17.35
C ARG A 206 -12.68 -0.35 -15.91
N PHE A 207 -12.11 -1.38 -15.28
CA PHE A 207 -11.54 -1.26 -13.94
C PHE A 207 -10.47 -0.15 -13.91
N GLY A 208 -9.55 -0.19 -14.86
CA GLY A 208 -8.45 0.76 -14.96
C GLY A 208 -8.91 2.19 -15.23
N ALA A 209 -9.95 2.41 -16.05
CA ALA A 209 -10.52 3.73 -16.27
C ALA A 209 -11.04 4.37 -14.97
N VAL A 210 -11.72 3.59 -14.12
CA VAL A 210 -12.21 4.06 -12.81
C VAL A 210 -11.05 4.38 -11.87
N ILE A 211 -10.01 3.54 -11.83
CA ILE A 211 -8.83 3.81 -10.99
C ILE A 211 -8.09 5.07 -11.48
N THR A 212 -7.94 5.27 -12.79
CA THR A 212 -7.32 6.48 -13.35
C THR A 212 -8.11 7.75 -12.98
N GLU A 213 -9.45 7.71 -13.04
CA GLU A 213 -10.30 8.84 -12.64
C GLU A 213 -10.13 9.17 -11.15
N LEU A 214 -10.13 8.13 -10.29
CA LEU A 214 -9.86 8.29 -8.86
C LEU A 214 -8.48 8.91 -8.62
N GLN A 215 -7.46 8.40 -9.31
CA GLN A 215 -6.09 8.88 -9.18
C GLN A 215 -5.91 10.32 -9.66
N ARG A 216 -6.59 10.72 -10.74
CA ARG A 216 -6.62 12.10 -11.20
C ARG A 216 -7.24 13.02 -10.16
N ALA A 217 -8.45 12.70 -9.67
CA ALA A 217 -9.17 13.53 -8.71
C ALA A 217 -8.39 13.68 -7.39
N VAL A 218 -7.79 12.59 -6.89
CA VAL A 218 -6.93 12.62 -5.71
C VAL A 218 -5.66 13.41 -5.99
N GLY A 219 -4.96 13.14 -7.09
CA GLY A 219 -3.72 13.83 -7.45
C GLY A 219 -3.91 15.35 -7.63
N GLU A 220 -5.01 15.78 -8.25
CA GLU A 220 -5.37 17.20 -8.40
C GLU A 220 -5.60 17.87 -7.04
N HIS A 221 -6.26 17.17 -6.12
CA HIS A 221 -6.47 17.68 -4.76
C HIS A 221 -5.16 17.87 -3.98
N PHE A 222 -4.21 16.93 -4.11
CA PHE A 222 -2.92 17.01 -3.43
C PHE A 222 -1.86 17.84 -4.18
N ALA A 223 -2.08 18.16 -5.46
CA ALA A 223 -1.15 18.91 -6.30
C ALA A 223 -0.57 20.19 -5.66
N PRO A 224 -1.36 21.03 -4.95
CA PRO A 224 -0.86 22.25 -4.32
C PRO A 224 0.24 22.05 -3.28
N VAL A 225 0.31 20.86 -2.66
CA VAL A 225 1.28 20.56 -1.59
C VAL A 225 2.35 19.56 -2.02
N GLN A 226 2.15 18.84 -3.13
CA GLN A 226 3.07 17.80 -3.60
C GLN A 226 3.77 18.15 -4.95
N GLY A 227 3.42 19.29 -5.57
CA GLY A 227 4.08 19.80 -6.78
C GLY A 227 3.47 19.36 -8.11
N GLY A 228 2.37 18.60 -8.09
CA GLY A 228 1.66 18.10 -9.28
C GLY A 228 0.80 16.87 -8.96
N ILE A 229 0.12 16.30 -9.97
CA ILE A 229 -0.60 15.02 -9.83
C ILE A 229 0.38 13.89 -9.45
N PHE A 230 1.58 13.93 -10.03
CA PHE A 230 2.72 13.11 -9.65
C PHE A 230 3.76 14.00 -8.94
N THR A 231 4.44 13.45 -7.95
CA THR A 231 5.52 14.17 -7.25
C THR A 231 6.84 14.17 -8.03
N SER A 232 7.08 13.14 -8.84
CA SER A 232 8.24 13.05 -9.73
C SER A 232 7.85 13.35 -11.19
N PRO A 233 8.48 14.35 -11.84
CA PRO A 233 8.29 14.61 -13.27
C PRO A 233 8.72 13.44 -14.16
N ASP A 234 9.77 12.72 -13.79
CA ASP A 234 10.25 11.56 -14.57
C ASP A 234 9.26 10.39 -14.46
N VAL A 235 8.69 10.16 -13.27
CA VAL A 235 7.59 9.20 -13.10
C VAL A 235 6.38 9.64 -13.94
N ALA A 236 5.99 10.92 -13.92
CA ALA A 236 4.88 11.42 -14.74
C ALA A 236 5.10 11.16 -16.24
N ALA A 237 6.33 11.36 -16.73
CA ALA A 237 6.70 11.08 -18.12
C ALA A 237 6.60 9.58 -18.46
N ALA A 238 7.11 8.71 -17.58
CA ALA A 238 6.99 7.26 -17.73
C ALA A 238 5.52 6.80 -17.70
N MET A 239 4.70 7.34 -16.81
CA MET A 239 3.28 7.04 -16.74
C MET A 239 2.53 7.47 -18.01
N THR A 240 2.88 8.64 -18.56
CA THR A 240 2.33 9.11 -19.84
C THR A 240 2.69 8.18 -21.00
N MET A 241 3.94 7.67 -21.02
CA MET A 241 4.38 6.69 -22.02
C MET A 241 3.60 5.37 -21.89
N LEU A 242 3.43 4.87 -20.67
CA LEU A 242 2.67 3.66 -20.38
C LEU A 242 1.20 3.78 -20.80
N GLU A 243 0.55 4.89 -20.50
CA GLU A 243 -0.83 5.18 -20.91
C GLU A 243 -0.99 5.16 -22.43
N LYS A 244 -0.09 5.85 -23.15
CA LYS A 244 -0.07 5.85 -24.63
C LYS A 244 0.17 4.46 -25.22
N ALA A 245 0.86 3.59 -24.49
CA ALA A 245 1.10 2.21 -24.86
C ALA A 245 -0.03 1.26 -24.45
N GLY A 246 -1.16 1.79 -23.93
CA GLY A 246 -2.36 1.01 -23.62
C GLY A 246 -2.42 0.45 -22.20
N ALA A 247 -1.49 0.82 -21.31
CA ALA A 247 -1.64 0.52 -19.89
C ALA A 247 -2.80 1.33 -19.30
N VAL A 248 -3.45 0.77 -18.28
CA VAL A 248 -4.60 1.39 -17.60
C VAL A 248 -4.34 1.53 -16.10
N ALA A 249 -5.29 2.05 -15.33
CA ALA A 249 -5.13 2.29 -13.89
C ALA A 249 -3.91 3.17 -13.57
N ILE A 250 -3.73 4.24 -14.34
CA ILE A 250 -2.59 5.14 -14.24
C ILE A 250 -2.70 5.95 -12.96
N GLY A 251 -1.67 5.87 -12.12
CA GLY A 251 -1.67 6.61 -10.86
C GLY A 251 -0.34 6.60 -10.12
N GLN A 252 -0.38 7.12 -8.90
CA GLN A 252 0.70 7.18 -7.95
C GLN A 252 0.27 6.55 -6.61
N THR A 253 1.18 5.82 -5.98
CA THR A 253 0.93 5.23 -4.68
C THR A 253 1.10 6.29 -3.57
N SER A 254 0.06 6.48 -2.75
CA SER A 254 0.07 7.41 -1.61
C SER A 254 0.64 8.80 -1.98
N TRP A 255 1.55 9.35 -1.18
CA TRP A 255 2.27 10.62 -1.43
C TRP A 255 3.41 10.52 -2.46
N GLY A 256 3.48 9.41 -3.20
CA GLY A 256 4.54 9.16 -4.17
C GLY A 256 5.88 8.78 -3.55
N PRO A 257 6.96 8.75 -4.35
CA PRO A 257 6.98 9.04 -5.79
C PRO A 257 6.56 7.86 -6.68
N THR A 258 6.23 6.70 -6.14
CA THR A 258 6.02 5.50 -6.96
C THR A 258 4.76 5.60 -7.81
N GLY A 259 4.94 5.62 -9.14
CA GLY A 259 3.87 5.46 -10.12
C GLY A 259 3.44 4.01 -10.26
N PHE A 260 2.20 3.76 -10.68
CA PHE A 260 1.70 2.43 -10.99
C PHE A 260 0.74 2.45 -12.17
N CYS A 261 0.72 1.36 -12.94
CA CYS A 261 -0.32 1.03 -13.90
C CYS A 261 -0.62 -0.46 -13.89
N ALA A 262 -1.66 -0.88 -14.62
CA ALA A 262 -2.04 -2.26 -14.82
C ALA A 262 -2.06 -2.63 -16.30
N VAL A 263 -1.72 -3.89 -16.60
CA VAL A 263 -1.72 -4.48 -17.94
C VAL A 263 -2.26 -5.91 -17.90
N GLU A 264 -2.73 -6.38 -19.06
CA GLU A 264 -3.50 -7.60 -19.22
C GLU A 264 -2.69 -8.88 -19.15
N SER A 265 -1.35 -8.83 -19.24
CA SER A 265 -0.55 -10.05 -19.25
C SER A 265 0.90 -9.84 -18.77
N PRO A 266 1.57 -10.93 -18.31
CA PRO A 266 3.01 -10.91 -18.02
C PRO A 266 3.86 -10.52 -19.21
N ARG A 267 3.50 -11.01 -20.40
CA ARG A 267 4.19 -10.68 -21.65
C ARG A 267 4.11 -9.19 -21.93
N ARG A 268 2.92 -8.60 -21.85
CA ARG A 268 2.73 -7.17 -22.07
C ARG A 268 3.52 -6.34 -21.07
N ALA A 269 3.53 -6.75 -19.80
CA ALA A 269 4.31 -6.07 -18.77
C ALA A 269 5.81 -6.06 -19.10
N ALA A 270 6.37 -7.20 -19.50
CA ALA A 270 7.77 -7.32 -19.88
C ALA A 270 8.13 -6.45 -21.09
N GLU A 271 7.29 -6.45 -22.13
CA GLU A 271 7.48 -5.60 -23.32
C GLU A 271 7.51 -4.11 -22.97
N LEU A 272 6.60 -3.65 -22.10
CA LEU A 272 6.54 -2.25 -21.67
C LEU A 272 7.71 -1.86 -20.77
N VAL A 273 8.11 -2.74 -19.84
CA VAL A 273 9.26 -2.47 -18.96
C VAL A 273 10.56 -2.40 -19.76
N GLN A 274 10.77 -3.28 -20.73
CA GLN A 274 11.94 -3.20 -21.62
C GLN A 274 11.98 -1.87 -22.40
N ALA A 275 10.82 -1.40 -22.87
CA ALA A 275 10.72 -0.11 -23.56
C ALA A 275 11.02 1.07 -22.60
N LEU A 276 10.55 1.01 -21.36
CA LEU A 276 10.86 1.99 -20.33
C LEU A 276 12.35 2.00 -19.98
N GLU A 277 12.96 0.83 -19.73
CA GLU A 277 14.39 0.71 -19.45
C GLU A 277 15.25 1.31 -20.57
N SER A 278 14.84 1.11 -21.83
CA SER A 278 15.52 1.69 -22.98
C SER A 278 15.36 3.21 -23.04
N GLN A 279 14.14 3.72 -22.85
CA GLN A 279 13.82 5.15 -22.94
C GLN A 279 14.38 5.97 -21.77
N PHE A 280 14.43 5.37 -20.58
CA PHE A 280 14.78 6.01 -19.31
C PHE A 280 16.12 5.52 -18.75
N ALA A 281 16.99 4.93 -19.58
CA ALA A 281 18.27 4.34 -19.20
C ALA A 281 19.22 5.29 -18.45
N GLN A 282 19.10 6.60 -18.69
CA GLN A 282 19.92 7.65 -18.06
C GLN A 282 19.17 8.42 -16.95
N SER A 283 17.97 7.95 -16.59
CA SER A 283 17.18 8.50 -15.50
C SER A 283 17.42 7.71 -14.21
N PRO A 284 17.04 8.24 -13.04
CA PRO A 284 17.07 7.51 -11.77
C PRO A 284 15.83 6.63 -11.57
N LEU A 285 15.09 6.34 -12.65
CA LEU A 285 13.92 5.48 -12.56
C LEU A 285 14.33 4.01 -12.50
N SER A 286 13.60 3.24 -11.70
CA SER A 286 13.65 1.77 -11.73
C SER A 286 12.24 1.21 -11.81
N PHE A 287 12.10 0.01 -12.36
CA PHE A 287 10.82 -0.58 -12.70
C PHE A 287 10.67 -1.95 -12.04
N LEU A 288 9.46 -2.28 -11.58
CA LEU A 288 9.12 -3.61 -11.09
C LEU A 288 7.80 -4.05 -11.71
N VAL A 289 7.80 -5.25 -12.30
CA VAL A 289 6.55 -5.93 -12.65
C VAL A 289 6.11 -6.73 -11.44
N ALA A 290 4.89 -6.49 -10.99
CA ALA A 290 4.28 -7.18 -9.87
C ALA A 290 3.01 -7.93 -10.28
N SER A 291 2.82 -9.12 -9.72
CA SER A 291 1.55 -9.84 -9.68
C SER A 291 0.74 -9.44 -8.46
N ALA A 292 -0.57 -9.68 -8.50
CA ALA A 292 -1.41 -9.51 -7.32
C ALA A 292 -1.20 -10.66 -6.34
N ARG A 293 -1.18 -10.32 -5.05
CA ARG A 293 -1.19 -11.32 -3.98
C ARG A 293 -2.62 -11.53 -3.49
N ASN A 294 -3.31 -12.56 -3.98
CA ASN A 294 -4.68 -12.91 -3.57
C ASN A 294 -4.76 -13.68 -2.23
N GLN A 295 -3.67 -13.73 -1.47
CA GLN A 295 -3.55 -14.49 -0.23
C GLN A 295 -3.22 -13.56 0.95
N PRO A 296 -3.67 -13.89 2.17
CA PRO A 296 -3.27 -13.16 3.36
C PRO A 296 -1.76 -13.29 3.64
N ALA A 297 -1.28 -12.54 4.62
CA ALA A 297 0.04 -12.79 5.19
C ALA A 297 0.12 -14.23 5.73
N CYS A 298 1.26 -14.87 5.51
CA CYS A 298 1.50 -16.25 5.94
C CYS A 298 2.39 -16.28 7.19
N LEU A 299 1.99 -17.05 8.19
CA LEU A 299 2.82 -17.37 9.35
C LEU A 299 3.19 -18.85 9.27
N ILE A 300 4.48 -19.12 9.16
CA ILE A 300 5.03 -20.47 9.15
C ILE A 300 5.73 -20.65 10.49
N SER A 301 5.32 -21.67 11.24
CA SER A 301 6.05 -22.12 12.43
C SER A 301 6.68 -23.45 12.10
N ASP A 302 8.01 -23.54 12.21
CA ASP A 302 8.65 -24.83 12.32
C ASP A 302 8.23 -25.40 13.69
N GLU A 303 7.28 -26.33 13.68
CA GLU A 303 7.11 -27.21 14.83
C GLU A 303 8.42 -28.01 14.92
N LEU A 304 9.32 -27.57 15.80
CA LEU A 304 10.34 -28.46 16.35
C LEU A 304 9.56 -29.53 17.11
N ALA A 305 9.35 -30.67 16.44
CA ALA A 305 8.85 -31.91 17.02
C ALA A 305 9.74 -32.39 18.18
#